data_AF-A0A3S1BS38-F1
#
_entry.id   AF-A0A3S1BS38-F1
#
_cell.length_a   1.000
_cell.length_b   1.000
_cell.length_c   1.000
_cell.angle_alpha   90.00
_cell.angle_beta   90.00
_cell.angle_gamma   90.00
#
_symmetry.space_group_name_H-M   'P 1'
#
loop_
_entity.id
_entity.type
_entity.pdbx_description
1 polymer ?
#
loop_
_entity_poly.entity_id
_entity_poly.type
_entity_poly.pdbx_seq_one_letter_code
_entity_poly.pdbx_strand_id
1 'polypeptide(L)' 'MQRLQAFKFELMPTGGQQRDMRRYAGACRYVFNTALALQKARYEHGEKKLGYAGLCKR' A
#
# COMPACT_ATOMS: atom_id res chain seq x y z
N MET A 1 -27.49 2.05 -5.13
CA MET A 1 -26.54 2.49 -4.08
C MET A 1 -26.13 3.92 -4.37
N GLN A 2 -26.28 4.82 -3.39
CA GLN A 2 -25.96 6.25 -3.55
C GLN A 2 -24.46 6.45 -3.29
N ARG A 3 -23.71 6.94 -4.29
CA ARG A 3 -22.27 7.20 -4.16
C ARG A 3 -22.06 8.58 -3.55
N LEU A 4 -21.81 8.64 -2.25
CA LEU A 4 -21.45 9.87 -1.54
C LEU A 4 -19.97 10.19 -1.82
N GLN A 5 -19.70 10.92 -2.89
CA GLN A 5 -18.36 11.43 -3.19
C GLN A 5 -18.24 12.89 -2.78
N ALA A 6 -17.45 13.13 -1.73
CA ALA A 6 -17.13 14.48 -1.29
C ALA A 6 -16.06 15.08 -2.20
N PHE A 7 -16.48 15.79 -3.23
CA PHE A 7 -15.61 16.81 -3.83
C PHE A 7 -16.44 18.02 -4.21
N LYS A 8 -16.27 19.09 -3.42
CA LYS A 8 -16.73 20.43 -3.80
C LYS A 8 -15.97 20.95 -5.03
N PHE A 9 -14.78 20.39 -5.31
CA PHE A 9 -13.93 20.70 -6.46
C PHE A 9 -13.18 19.44 -6.93
N GLU A 10 -13.02 19.29 -8.24
CA GLU A 10 -12.24 18.21 -8.85
C GLU A 10 -10.73 18.42 -8.64
N LEU A 11 -10.01 17.32 -8.38
CA LEU A 11 -8.55 17.35 -8.31
C LEU A 11 -7.98 17.37 -9.74
N MET A 12 -7.31 18.47 -10.11
CA MET A 12 -6.68 18.67 -11.43
C MET A 12 -5.14 18.68 -11.32
N PRO A 13 -4.49 17.52 -11.18
CA PRO A 13 -3.05 17.43 -10.95
C PRO A 13 -2.25 17.65 -12.24
N THR A 14 -1.13 18.37 -12.12
CA THR A 14 -0.14 18.50 -13.21
C THR A 14 0.49 17.15 -13.55
N GLY A 15 1.11 17.02 -14.73
CA GLY A 15 1.77 15.78 -15.14
C GLY A 15 2.84 15.31 -14.14
N GLY A 16 3.56 16.24 -13.50
CA GLY A 16 4.50 15.95 -12.41
C GLY A 16 3.81 15.38 -11.17
N GLN A 17 2.75 16.05 -10.70
CA GLN A 17 1.99 15.59 -9.54
C GLN A 17 1.39 14.20 -9.76
N GLN A 18 0.81 13.95 -10.94
CA GLN A 18 0.28 12.63 -11.28
C GLN A 18 1.35 11.54 -11.25
N ARG A 19 2.55 11.83 -11.77
CA ARG A 19 3.66 10.89 -11.75
C ARG A 19 4.08 10.57 -10.32
N ASP A 20 4.18 11.57 -9.45
CA ASP A 20 4.60 11.37 -8.06
C ASP A 20 3.54 10.62 -7.26
N MET A 21 2.25 10.93 -7.47
CA MET A 21 1.15 10.15 -6.90
C MET A 21 1.19 8.69 -7.34
N ARG A 22 1.41 8.41 -8.63
CA ARG A 22 1.53 7.04 -9.15
C ARG A 22 2.73 6.30 -8.54
N ARG A 23 3.88 6.96 -8.42
CA ARG A 23 5.09 6.39 -7.79
C ARG A 23 4.83 6.06 -6.32
N TYR A 24 4.23 6.98 -5.58
CA TYR A 24 3.89 6.78 -4.18
C TYR A 24 2.94 5.59 -4.01
N ALA A 25 1.83 5.57 -4.74
CA ALA A 25 0.88 4.47 -4.71
C ALA A 25 1.53 3.12 -5.11
N GLY A 26 2.42 3.13 -6.09
CA GLY A 26 3.19 1.96 -6.52
C GLY A 26 4.11 1.45 -5.42
N ALA A 27 4.86 2.32 -4.76
CA ALA A 27 5.75 1.97 -3.66
C ALA A 27 4.97 1.38 -2.47
N CYS A 28 3.85 1.99 -2.08
CA CYS A 28 2.98 1.47 -1.03
C CYS A 28 2.46 0.06 -1.36
N ARG A 29 1.99 -0.15 -2.61
CA ARG A 29 1.51 -1.46 -3.07
C ARG A 29 2.61 -2.51 -3.03
N TYR A 30 3.81 -2.16 -3.49
CA TYR A 30 4.97 -3.06 -3.47
C TYR A 30 5.30 -3.49 -2.04
N VAL A 31 5.49 -2.54 -1.12
CA VAL A 31 5.82 -2.83 0.28
C VAL A 31 4.75 -3.71 0.93
N PHE A 32 3.47 -3.38 0.72
CA PHE A 32 2.36 -4.16 1.28
C PHE A 32 2.36 -5.60 0.76
N ASN A 33 2.51 -5.79 -0.56
CA ASN A 33 2.47 -7.12 -1.17
C ASN A 33 3.66 -7.98 -0.72
N THR A 34 4.86 -7.40 -0.62
CA THR A 34 6.05 -8.10 -0.11
C THR A 34 5.85 -8.53 1.35
N ALA A 35 5.36 -7.61 2.20
CA ALA A 35 5.06 -7.92 3.59
C ALA A 35 3.98 -9.00 3.72
N LEU A 36 2.94 -8.95 2.89
CA LEU A 36 1.88 -9.94 2.88
C LEU A 36 2.40 -11.32 2.46
N ALA A 37 3.23 -11.39 1.43
CA ALA A 37 3.83 -12.65 0.96
C ALA A 37 4.69 -13.29 2.06
N LEU A 38 5.53 -12.51 2.73
CA LEU A 38 6.33 -12.99 3.86
C LEU A 38 5.45 -13.53 5.00
N GLN A 39 4.39 -12.82 5.36
CA GLN A 39 3.49 -13.24 6.42
C GLN A 39 2.71 -14.51 6.07
N LYS A 40 2.34 -14.68 4.79
CA LYS A 40 1.72 -15.93 4.31
C LYS A 40 2.67 -17.11 4.45
N ALA A 41 3.92 -16.98 4.00
CA ALA A 41 4.93 -18.03 4.15
C ALA A 41 5.15 -18.39 5.63
N ARG A 42 5.25 -17.40 6.51
CA ARG A 42 5.37 -17.62 7.97
C ARG A 42 4.16 -18.38 8.53
N TYR A 43 2.95 -18.00 8.11
CA TYR A 43 1.73 -18.66 8.55
C TYR A 43 1.69 -20.13 8.10
N GLU A 44 2.10 -20.43 6.87
CA GLU A 44 2.22 -21.81 6.35
C GLU A 44 3.22 -22.65 7.16
N HIS A 45 4.28 -22.03 7.67
CA HIS A 45 5.24 -22.66 8.58
C HIS A 45 4.80 -22.69 10.06
N GLY A 46 3.59 -22.22 10.39
CA GLY A 46 3.08 -22.14 11.76
C GLY A 46 3.76 -21.07 12.62
N GLU A 47 4.50 -20.15 12.01
CA GLU A 47 5.21 -19.09 12.72
C GLU A 47 4.27 -17.93 13.07
N LYS A 48 4.66 -17.19 14.13
CA LYS A 48 3.94 -15.96 14.51
C LYS A 48 4.12 -14.87 13.45
N LYS A 49 3.03 -14.11 13.27
CA LYS A 49 2.99 -12.91 12.44
C LYS A 49 4.01 -11.88 12.94
N LEU A 50 4.81 -11.33 12.03
CA LEU A 50 5.74 -10.23 12.38
C LEU A 50 4.97 -8.93 12.63
N GLY A 51 5.44 -8.13 13.60
CA GLY A 51 5.06 -6.73 13.72
C GLY A 51 5.74 -5.85 12.65
N TYR A 52 5.35 -4.57 12.57
CA TYR A 52 5.89 -3.64 11.57
C TYR A 52 7.42 -3.56 11.57
N ALA A 53 8.05 -3.39 12.73
CA ALA A 53 9.51 -3.36 12.84
C ALA A 53 10.17 -4.66 12.36
N GLY A 54 9.51 -5.81 12.55
CA GLY A 54 9.99 -7.11 12.06
C GLY A 54 9.90 -7.23 10.54
N LEU A 55 8.86 -6.66 9.92
CA LEU A 55 8.70 -6.61 8.47
C LEU A 55 9.71 -5.69 7.78
N CYS A 56 10.27 -4.72 8.51
CA CYS A 56 11.25 -3.78 7.99
C CYS A 56 12.71 -4.21 8.18
N LYS A 57 12.98 -5.36 8.82
CA LYS A 57 14.34 -5.90 8.95
C LYS A 57 14.79 -6.47 7.60
N ARG A 58 15.98 -6.05 7.16
CA ARG A 58 16.71 -6.62 6.02
C ARG A 58 17.53 -7.81 6.47
#